data_AF-A0A3D3KKY5-F1
#
_entry.id   AF-A0A3D3KKY5-F1
#
_cell.length_a   1.000
_cell.length_b   1.000
_cell.length_c   1.000
_cell.angle_alpha   90.00
_cell.angle_beta   90.00
_cell.angle_gamma   90.00
#
_symmetry.space_group_name_H-M   'P 1'
#
loop_
_entity.id
_entity.type
_entity.pdbx_description
1 polymer ?
#
loop_
_entity_poly.entity_id
_entity_poly.type
_entity_poly.pdbx_seq_one_letter_code
_entity_poly.pdbx_strand_id
1 'polypeptide(L)'
;MHTNIKPRRVEEDEGFRQNFGQNFSDYILRENPGEYTIKEYGHGVRLIVPYFMRRPLHAMIVVADNSSGYLHHLSKATLNYLCLAVRDVSRAVVELMPRLDRELAYNWIIHEGDLGGMYVEILPWTQEMGGYEQLGIFLCQNTPETSVKHYRELLL
;
A
#
# COMPACT_ATOMS: atom_id res chain seq x y z
N MET A 1 8.40 21.74 8.07
CA MET A 1 8.62 22.37 6.74
C MET A 1 7.26 22.40 6.05
N HIS A 2 6.65 23.58 5.91
CA HIS A 2 5.40 23.74 5.15
C HIS A 2 5.78 24.34 3.79
N THR A 3 5.44 23.63 2.72
CA THR A 3 5.64 24.06 1.34
C THR A 3 4.27 24.28 0.69
N ASN A 4 4.17 25.25 -0.20
CA ASN A 4 3.00 25.51 -1.02
C ASN A 4 2.94 24.61 -2.28
N ILE A 5 3.94 23.73 -2.45
CA ILE A 5 3.98 22.76 -3.53
C ILE A 5 3.15 21.55 -3.13
N LYS A 6 2.14 21.22 -3.95
CA LYS A 6 1.33 20.02 -3.77
C LYS A 6 2.25 18.79 -3.87
N PRO A 7 2.14 17.80 -2.95
CA PRO A 7 2.90 16.58 -3.07
C PRO A 7 2.57 15.84 -4.37
N ARG A 8 3.59 15.38 -5.09
CA ARG A 8 3.43 14.65 -6.35
C ARG A 8 2.43 13.48 -6.28
N ARG A 9 2.37 12.77 -5.15
CA ARG A 9 1.40 11.65 -4.97
C ARG A 9 -0.06 12.11 -5.01
N VAL A 10 -0.35 13.30 -4.49
CA VAL A 10 -1.69 13.90 -4.57
C VAL A 10 -2.02 14.21 -6.03
N GLU A 11 -1.08 14.75 -6.80
CA GLU A 11 -1.25 15.00 -8.24
C GLU A 11 -1.45 13.69 -9.04
N GLU A 12 -0.71 12.63 -8.69
CA GLU A 12 -0.85 11.31 -9.31
C GLU A 12 -2.23 10.70 -9.05
N ASP A 13 -2.74 10.76 -7.81
CA ASP A 13 -4.08 10.26 -7.45
C ASP A 13 -5.19 11.11 -8.12
N GLU A 14 -5.05 12.44 -8.15
CA GLU A 14 -5.97 13.33 -8.86
C GLU A 14 -6.00 13.05 -10.36
N GLY A 15 -4.82 12.92 -10.97
CA GLY A 15 -4.65 12.60 -12.38
C GLY A 15 -5.24 11.23 -12.72
N PHE A 16 -5.04 10.22 -11.86
CA PHE A 16 -5.66 8.91 -12.04
C PHE A 16 -7.19 9.02 -12.09
N ARG A 17 -7.79 9.73 -11.12
CA ARG A 17 -9.24 9.92 -11.10
C ARG A 17 -9.75 10.67 -12.34
N GLN A 18 -9.07 11.72 -12.77
CA GLN A 18 -9.45 12.49 -13.95
C GLN A 18 -9.39 11.64 -15.24
N ASN A 19 -8.38 10.79 -15.36
CA ASN A 19 -8.15 9.98 -16.56
C ASN A 19 -9.04 8.74 -16.64
N PHE A 20 -9.35 8.12 -15.49
CA PHE A 20 -10.06 6.84 -15.43
C PHE A 20 -11.48 6.92 -14.88
N GLY A 21 -11.93 8.09 -14.40
CA GLY A 21 -13.28 8.31 -13.88
C GLY A 21 -13.61 7.53 -12.59
N GLN A 22 -12.60 6.96 -11.92
CA GLN A 22 -12.73 6.18 -10.69
C GLN A 22 -11.55 6.46 -9.76
N ASN A 23 -11.71 6.21 -8.47
CA ASN A 23 -10.60 6.32 -7.52
C ASN A 23 -9.65 5.11 -7.62
N PHE A 24 -8.44 5.31 -7.12
CA PHE A 24 -7.39 4.29 -7.19
C PHE A 24 -7.66 3.08 -6.29
N SER A 25 -8.25 3.26 -5.10
CA SER A 25 -8.56 2.15 -4.19
C SER A 25 -9.56 1.16 -4.80
N ASP A 26 -10.59 1.64 -5.48
CA ASP A 26 -11.59 0.80 -6.13
C ASP A 26 -11.00 0.11 -7.37
N TYR A 27 -10.18 0.85 -8.13
CA TYR A 27 -9.44 0.27 -9.24
C TYR A 27 -8.55 -0.88 -8.79
N ILE A 28 -7.71 -0.67 -7.77
CA ILE A 28 -6.76 -1.69 -7.34
C ILE A 28 -7.45 -2.89 -6.70
N LEU A 29 -8.58 -2.70 -6.01
CA LEU A 29 -9.38 -3.81 -5.48
C LEU A 29 -9.98 -4.70 -6.56
N ARG A 30 -10.24 -4.16 -7.77
CA ARG A 30 -10.80 -4.89 -8.91
C ARG A 30 -9.72 -5.51 -9.78
N GLU A 31 -8.67 -4.75 -10.10
CA GLU A 31 -7.67 -5.14 -11.09
C GLU A 31 -6.47 -5.89 -10.49
N ASN A 32 -6.20 -5.78 -9.19
CA ASN A 32 -5.07 -6.51 -8.60
C ASN A 32 -5.37 -8.02 -8.60
N PRO A 33 -4.49 -8.86 -9.17
CA PRO A 33 -4.68 -10.31 -9.17
C PRO A 33 -4.94 -10.86 -7.77
N GLY A 34 -5.96 -11.70 -7.63
CA GLY A 34 -6.37 -12.25 -6.33
C GLY A 34 -5.26 -13.10 -5.67
N GLU A 35 -4.37 -13.68 -6.47
CA GLU A 35 -3.20 -14.41 -5.97
C GLU A 35 -2.23 -13.51 -5.19
N TYR A 36 -2.26 -12.19 -5.42
CA TYR A 36 -1.47 -11.19 -4.68
C TYR A 36 -2.15 -10.62 -3.44
N THR A 37 -3.33 -11.13 -3.07
CA THR A 37 -3.96 -10.82 -1.78
C THR A 37 -3.26 -11.55 -0.66
N ILE A 38 -2.53 -10.85 0.20
CA ILE A 38 -1.87 -11.46 1.36
C ILE A 38 -2.94 -12.02 2.31
N LYS A 39 -3.93 -11.19 2.66
CA LYS A 39 -5.00 -11.53 3.61
C LYS A 39 -6.21 -10.64 3.42
N GLU A 40 -7.39 -11.23 3.44
CA GLU A 40 -8.66 -10.52 3.57
C GLU A 40 -9.05 -10.45 5.04
N TYR A 41 -9.51 -9.26 5.47
CA TYR A 41 -10.09 -9.05 6.78
C TYR A 41 -11.61 -8.90 6.62
N GLY A 42 -12.30 -8.20 7.53
CA GLY A 42 -13.71 -7.87 7.38
C GLY A 42 -13.93 -6.45 6.84
N HIS A 43 -15.19 -6.17 6.47
CA HIS A 43 -15.65 -4.85 6.00
C HIS A 43 -14.81 -4.27 4.84
N GLY A 44 -14.45 -5.12 3.87
CA GLY A 44 -13.78 -4.67 2.66
C GLY A 44 -12.30 -4.29 2.86
N VAL A 45 -11.71 -4.54 4.03
CA VAL A 45 -10.28 -4.31 4.27
C VAL A 45 -9.46 -5.49 3.74
N ARG A 46 -8.51 -5.21 2.85
CA ARG A 46 -7.58 -6.20 2.28
C ARG A 46 -6.14 -5.73 2.44
N LEU A 47 -5.26 -6.66 2.80
CA LEU A 47 -3.81 -6.49 2.70
C LEU A 47 -3.34 -7.19 1.42
N ILE A 48 -2.71 -6.46 0.51
CA ILE A 48 -2.30 -6.93 -0.81
C ILE A 48 -0.85 -6.58 -1.09
N VAL A 49 -0.23 -7.27 -2.05
CA VAL A 49 0.93 -6.77 -2.79
C VAL A 49 0.42 -6.24 -4.14
N PRO A 50 0.74 -5.00 -4.54
CA PRO A 50 0.34 -4.50 -5.84
C PRO A 50 1.15 -5.17 -6.96
N TYR A 51 0.49 -5.47 -8.09
CA TYR A 51 1.16 -6.06 -9.27
C TYR A 51 2.26 -5.16 -9.88
N PHE A 52 2.25 -3.86 -9.59
CA PHE A 52 3.26 -2.86 -9.98
C PHE A 52 4.19 -2.49 -8.82
N MET A 53 4.64 -3.48 -8.05
CA MET A 53 5.53 -3.27 -6.92
C MET A 53 6.78 -2.43 -7.27
N ARG A 54 7.02 -1.35 -6.50
CA ARG A 54 8.14 -0.42 -6.73
C ARG A 54 9.46 -0.89 -6.13
N ARG A 55 9.38 -1.74 -5.10
CA ARG A 55 10.50 -2.28 -4.32
C ARG A 55 10.04 -3.56 -3.61
N PRO A 56 10.92 -4.52 -3.32
CA PRO A 56 10.56 -5.72 -2.57
C PRO A 56 9.76 -5.42 -1.31
N LEU A 57 8.79 -6.29 -0.98
CA LEU A 57 7.90 -6.13 0.18
C LEU A 57 7.02 -4.85 0.16
N HIS A 58 6.81 -4.22 -1.00
CA HIS A 58 5.74 -3.23 -1.11
C HIS A 58 4.40 -3.90 -0.82
N ALA A 59 3.69 -3.40 0.19
CA ALA A 59 2.35 -3.87 0.50
C ALA A 59 1.38 -2.69 0.56
N MET A 60 0.10 -2.98 0.36
CA MET A 60 -0.97 -2.00 0.47
C MET A 60 -2.09 -2.53 1.36
N ILE A 61 -2.62 -1.69 2.24
CA ILE A 61 -3.92 -1.93 2.87
C ILE A 61 -4.94 -1.09 2.13
N VAL A 62 -5.93 -1.76 1.54
CA VAL A 62 -6.98 -1.13 0.74
C VAL A 62 -8.32 -1.40 1.39
N VAL A 63 -9.19 -0.39 1.39
CA VAL A 63 -10.51 -0.44 2.03
C VAL A 63 -11.56 -0.20 0.96
N ALA A 64 -12.45 -1.17 0.77
CA ALA A 64 -13.57 -1.06 -0.16
C ALA A 64 -14.62 -0.05 0.34
N ASP A 65 -15.33 0.57 -0.60
CA ASP A 65 -16.49 1.44 -0.35
C ASP A 65 -16.19 2.66 0.54
N ASN A 66 -15.23 3.49 0.10
CA ASN A 66 -14.83 4.71 0.78
C ASN A 66 -15.29 5.96 0.04
N SER A 67 -16.61 6.14 -0.06
CA SER A 67 -17.26 7.31 -0.69
C SER A 67 -16.70 8.66 -0.25
N SER A 68 -16.14 8.76 0.96
CA SER A 68 -15.55 9.99 1.48
C SER A 68 -14.02 10.06 1.40
N GLY A 69 -13.32 8.92 1.26
CA GLY A 69 -11.86 8.87 1.21
C GLY A 69 -11.11 9.32 2.49
N TYR A 70 -11.78 9.64 3.61
CA TYR A 70 -11.12 10.10 4.84
C TYR A 70 -11.10 9.03 5.94
N LEU A 71 -10.00 8.95 6.70
CA LEU A 71 -9.85 8.00 7.80
C LEU A 71 -10.94 8.18 8.89
N HIS A 72 -11.31 9.43 9.19
CA HIS A 72 -12.29 9.74 10.24
C HIS A 72 -13.75 9.43 9.85
N HIS A 73 -14.01 9.11 8.58
CA HIS A 73 -15.31 8.67 8.11
C HIS A 73 -15.47 7.15 8.08
N LEU A 74 -14.40 6.39 8.33
CA LEU A 74 -14.47 4.94 8.38
C LEU A 74 -15.35 4.48 9.55
N SER A 75 -16.15 3.44 9.31
CA SER A 75 -16.93 2.82 10.39
C SER A 75 -16.00 2.26 11.47
N LYS A 76 -16.49 2.18 12.71
CA LYS A 76 -15.74 1.55 13.81
C LYS A 76 -15.30 0.12 13.49
N ALA A 77 -16.12 -0.62 12.76
CA ALA A 77 -15.81 -1.99 12.37
C ALA A 77 -14.69 -2.03 11.31
N THR A 78 -14.74 -1.14 10.32
CA THR A 78 -13.66 -0.95 9.32
C THR A 78 -12.35 -0.53 10.01
N LEU A 79 -12.40 0.41 10.95
CA LEU A 79 -11.23 0.83 11.73
C LEU A 79 -10.60 -0.32 12.52
N ASN A 80 -11.42 -1.19 13.13
CA ASN A 80 -10.91 -2.37 13.83
C ASN A 80 -10.15 -3.31 12.88
N TYR A 81 -10.69 -3.58 11.68
CA TYR A 81 -10.01 -4.42 10.70
C TYR A 81 -8.79 -3.76 10.08
N LEU A 82 -8.81 -2.43 9.89
CA LEU A 82 -7.64 -1.66 9.50
C LEU A 82 -6.52 -1.78 10.55
N CYS A 83 -6.84 -1.68 11.84
CA CYS A 83 -5.88 -1.88 12.92
C CYS A 83 -5.28 -3.30 12.91
N LEU A 84 -6.09 -4.33 12.65
CA LEU A 84 -5.60 -5.70 12.50
C LEU A 84 -4.65 -5.82 11.30
N ALA A 85 -4.99 -5.22 10.16
CA ALA A 85 -4.15 -5.21 8.97
C ALA A 85 -2.81 -4.50 9.22
N VAL A 86 -2.84 -3.34 9.89
CA VAL A 86 -1.63 -2.60 10.28
C VAL A 86 -0.76 -3.42 11.22
N ARG A 87 -1.34 -4.04 12.25
CA ARG A 87 -0.61 -4.92 13.18
C ARG A 87 0.08 -6.05 12.43
N ASP A 88 -0.68 -6.75 11.58
CA ASP A 88 -0.24 -7.93 10.86
C ASP A 88 0.92 -7.60 9.89
N VAL A 89 0.77 -6.57 9.05
CA VAL A 89 1.84 -6.16 8.13
C VAL A 89 3.06 -5.60 8.87
N SER A 90 2.87 -4.85 9.96
CA SER A 90 4.00 -4.29 10.74
C SER A 90 4.83 -5.40 11.36
N ARG A 91 4.19 -6.40 11.97
CA ARG A 91 4.89 -7.57 12.53
C ARG A 91 5.62 -8.36 11.46
N ALA A 92 5.00 -8.55 10.30
CA ALA A 92 5.64 -9.23 9.19
C ALA A 92 6.87 -8.46 8.67
N VAL A 93 6.79 -7.13 8.51
CA VAL A 93 7.94 -6.32 8.07
C VAL A 93 9.10 -6.40 9.07
N VAL A 94 8.82 -6.34 10.38
CA VAL A 94 9.85 -6.49 11.43
C VAL A 94 10.61 -7.81 11.31
N GLU A 95 9.90 -8.89 10.98
CA GLU A 95 10.47 -10.23 10.83
C GLU A 95 11.15 -10.44 9.46
N LEU A 96 10.61 -9.86 8.39
CA LEU A 96 11.11 -10.04 7.03
C LEU A 96 12.37 -9.22 6.73
N MET A 97 12.51 -8.02 7.30
CA MET A 97 13.66 -7.16 7.02
C MET A 97 15.01 -7.84 7.36
N PRO A 98 15.19 -8.46 8.55
CA PRO A 98 16.41 -9.21 8.85
C PRO A 98 16.64 -10.40 7.92
N ARG A 99 15.58 -11.07 7.45
CA ARG A 99 15.70 -12.20 6.49
C ARG A 99 16.21 -11.76 5.12
N LEU A 100 16.09 -10.47 4.80
CA LEU A 100 16.64 -9.85 3.61
C LEU A 100 18.01 -9.19 3.85
N ASP A 101 18.63 -9.42 5.02
CA ASP A 101 19.89 -8.78 5.43
C ASP A 101 19.80 -7.24 5.43
N ARG A 102 18.65 -6.72 5.90
CA ARG A 102 18.38 -5.28 5.99
C ARG A 102 18.01 -4.88 7.41
N GLU A 103 18.48 -3.69 7.81
CA GLU A 103 18.00 -3.03 9.02
C GLU A 103 16.52 -2.65 8.90
N LEU A 104 15.80 -2.63 10.02
CA LEU A 104 14.40 -2.28 10.04
C LEU A 104 14.20 -0.80 9.69
N ALA A 105 13.79 -0.54 8.45
CA ALA A 105 13.40 0.78 7.96
C ALA A 105 12.23 0.64 6.99
N TYR A 106 11.18 1.44 7.18
CA TYR A 106 10.01 1.44 6.30
C TYR A 106 9.25 2.77 6.42
N ASN A 107 8.56 3.13 5.33
CA ASN A 107 7.64 4.26 5.31
C ASN A 107 6.20 3.78 5.24
N TRP A 108 5.33 4.56 5.88
CA TRP A 108 3.89 4.47 5.73
C TRP A 108 3.40 5.70 4.99
N ILE A 109 2.61 5.49 3.94
CA ILE A 109 1.95 6.57 3.22
C ILE A 109 0.45 6.31 3.29
N ILE A 110 -0.28 7.21 3.92
CA ILE A 110 -1.74 7.15 4.00
C ILE A 110 -2.28 8.07 2.91
N HIS A 111 -3.00 7.49 1.97
CA HIS A 111 -3.71 8.21 0.94
C HIS A 111 -5.14 8.41 1.42
N GLU A 112 -5.48 9.65 1.77
CA GLU A 112 -6.81 10.02 2.20
C GLU A 112 -7.20 11.39 1.64
N GLY A 113 -8.49 11.68 1.64
CA GLY A 113 -9.07 12.95 1.25
C GLY A 113 -9.93 12.88 0.00
N ASP A 114 -10.15 14.05 -0.61
CA ASP A 114 -11.00 14.23 -1.81
C ASP A 114 -10.43 13.57 -3.07
N LEU A 115 -9.46 12.68 -2.93
CA LEU A 115 -8.83 11.84 -3.96
C LEU A 115 -9.69 10.61 -4.31
N GLY A 116 -10.80 10.42 -3.58
CA GLY A 116 -11.88 9.51 -3.95
C GLY A 116 -11.81 8.12 -3.33
N GLY A 117 -10.86 7.85 -2.44
CA GLY A 117 -10.82 6.61 -1.68
C GLY A 117 -9.55 6.49 -0.83
N MET A 118 -9.65 5.74 0.27
CA MET A 118 -8.56 5.62 1.25
C MET A 118 -7.81 4.30 1.12
N TYR A 119 -6.49 4.40 1.08
CA TYR A 119 -5.59 3.26 1.10
C TYR A 119 -4.26 3.63 1.76
N VAL A 120 -3.46 2.62 2.08
CA VAL A 120 -2.19 2.78 2.79
C VAL A 120 -1.09 2.02 2.05
N GLU A 121 -0.02 2.69 1.64
CA GLU A 121 1.21 2.05 1.12
C GLU A 121 2.19 1.79 2.28
N ILE A 122 2.73 0.57 2.34
CA ILE A 122 3.81 0.17 3.24
C ILE A 122 5.03 -0.08 2.37
N LEU A 123 6.11 0.65 2.64
CA LEU A 123 7.27 0.74 1.77
C LEU A 123 8.56 0.46 2.54
N PRO A 124 8.93 -0.83 2.76
CA PRO A 124 10.18 -1.19 3.43
C PRO A 124 11.41 -0.78 2.62
N TRP A 125 12.49 -0.38 3.28
CA TRP A 125 13.74 0.04 2.64
C TRP A 125 14.59 -1.19 2.29
N THR A 126 14.17 -1.94 1.26
CA THR A 126 14.82 -3.20 0.87
C THR A 126 15.96 -3.01 -0.14
N GLN A 127 16.01 -1.86 -0.80
CA GLN A 127 16.98 -1.52 -1.84
C GLN A 127 17.26 -0.02 -1.82
N GLU A 128 18.48 0.35 -2.21
CA GLU A 128 18.88 1.74 -2.36
C GLU A 128 18.13 2.38 -3.53
N MET A 129 17.67 3.62 -3.33
CA MET A 129 17.07 4.42 -4.40
C MET A 129 18.17 5.20 -5.12
N GLY A 130 18.27 5.00 -6.44
CA GLY A 130 19.22 5.70 -7.30
C GLY A 130 18.57 6.86 -8.06
N GLY A 131 19.29 7.34 -9.09
CA GLY A 131 18.81 8.45 -9.93
C GLY A 131 17.55 8.13 -10.74
N TYR A 132 17.32 6.86 -11.10
CA TYR A 132 16.10 6.45 -11.81
C TYR A 132 14.85 6.62 -10.95
N GLU A 133 14.93 6.26 -9.66
CA GLU A 133 13.83 6.40 -8.72
C GLU A 133 13.50 7.88 -8.47
N GLN A 134 14.49 8.77 -8.51
CA GLN A 134 14.29 10.22 -8.45
C GLN A 134 13.53 10.75 -9.68
N LEU A 135 13.67 10.10 -10.83
CA LEU A 135 12.90 10.39 -12.05
C LEU A 135 11.51 9.72 -12.05
N GLY A 136 11.19 8.90 -11.04
CA GLY A 136 9.94 8.16 -10.93
C GLY A 136 9.93 6.82 -11.67
N ILE A 137 11.09 6.30 -12.07
CA ILE A 137 11.26 4.97 -12.65
C ILE A 137 11.74 4.02 -11.55
N PHE A 138 11.04 2.91 -11.35
CA PHE A 138 11.34 1.96 -10.29
C PHE A 138 11.84 0.64 -10.86
N LEU A 139 13.01 0.18 -10.39
CA LEU A 139 13.51 -1.17 -10.66
C LEU A 139 13.28 -2.03 -9.43
N CYS A 140 12.40 -3.04 -9.53
CA CYS A 140 12.16 -3.97 -8.44
C CYS A 140 12.94 -5.26 -8.64
N GLN A 141 13.82 -5.61 -7.69
CA GLN A 141 14.64 -6.83 -7.74
C GLN A 141 13.88 -8.09 -7.28
N ASN A 142 12.58 -7.99 -7.03
CA ASN A 142 11.75 -9.09 -6.58
C ASN A 142 10.37 -9.02 -7.24
N THR A 143 9.61 -10.10 -7.16
CA THR A 143 8.30 -10.20 -7.82
C THR A 143 7.16 -10.11 -6.80
N PRO A 144 5.95 -9.68 -7.22
CA PRO A 144 4.78 -9.69 -6.36
C PRO A 144 4.51 -11.06 -5.72
N GLU A 145 4.60 -12.13 -6.50
CA GLU A 145 4.41 -13.54 -6.08
C GLU A 145 5.30 -13.88 -4.88
N THR A 146 6.58 -13.52 -4.98
CA THR A 146 7.58 -13.81 -3.94
C THR A 146 7.29 -13.01 -2.67
N SER A 147 6.94 -11.73 -2.79
CA SER A 147 6.59 -10.89 -1.64
C SER A 147 5.33 -11.40 -0.94
N VAL A 148 4.31 -11.82 -1.70
CA VAL A 148 3.08 -12.39 -1.15
C VAL A 148 3.38 -13.67 -0.39
N LYS A 149 4.23 -14.54 -0.94
CA LYS A 149 4.67 -15.78 -0.27
C LYS A 149 5.32 -15.48 1.08
N HIS A 150 6.28 -14.54 1.11
CA HIS A 150 6.95 -14.14 2.35
C HIS A 150 5.98 -13.61 3.40
N TYR A 151 5.01 -12.78 3.02
CA TYR A 151 4.00 -12.29 3.96
C TYR A 151 3.10 -13.41 4.48
N ARG A 152 2.62 -14.29 3.59
CA ARG A 152 1.73 -15.40 3.98
C ARG A 152 2.41 -16.40 4.90
N GLU A 153 3.70 -16.68 4.72
CA GLU A 153 4.47 -17.54 5.62
C GLU A 153 4.49 -17.08 7.09
N LEU A 154 4.24 -15.78 7.35
CA LEU A 154 4.24 -15.20 8.69
C LEU A 154 2.84 -14.92 9.26
N LEU A 155 1.82 -14.92 8.39
CA LEU A 155 0.45 -14.48 8.71
C LEU A 155 -0.57 -15.62 8.76
N LEU A 156 -0.16 -16.81 8.32
CA LEU A 156 -0.86 -18.09 8.48
C LEU A 156 -0.49 -18.74 9.81
#